data_AF-A0A1L3Q1Y2-F1
#
_entry.id   AF-A0A1L3Q1Y2-F1
#
_cell.length_a   1.000
_cell.length_b   1.000
_cell.length_c   1.000
_cell.angle_alpha   90.00
_cell.angle_beta   90.00
_cell.angle_gamma   90.00
#
_symmetry.space_group_name_H-M   'P 1'
#
loop_
_entity.id
_entity.type
_entity.pdbx_description
1 polymer ?
#
loop_
_entity_poly.entity_id
_entity_poly.type
_entity_poly.pdbx_seq_one_letter_code
_entity_poly.pdbx_strand_id
1 'polypeptide(L)'
;MATLEKFVVETTVEEEAAPYRKIVSDVISDLGMAGRIAKIKVVIRPEDSLFQLAAVVRGVLPQVILKDFAEIQKGGSEGEILITISVEKHLPRLLQMLWDRYGRDSLEQPDRWTISLFVDNPEDEMGSLENLVVDDPRRTLKSNLADMAIRVAPEGFRVRYHSLNGNDFIFVASEDTMQKEWIDEAHAMLEELKGDDASGSST
;
A
#
# COMPACT_ATOMS: atom_id res chain seq x y z
N MET A 1 14.59 14.44 -6.49
CA MET A 1 13.47 14.08 -5.59
C MET A 1 12.19 14.23 -6.37
N ALA A 2 11.26 13.27 -6.29
CA ALA A 2 9.95 13.43 -6.91
C ALA A 2 9.20 14.54 -6.15
N THR A 3 8.82 15.60 -6.84
CA THR A 3 8.05 16.71 -6.26
C THR A 3 6.58 16.28 -6.21
N LEU A 4 5.89 16.62 -5.12
CA LEU A 4 4.43 16.50 -5.04
C LEU A 4 3.81 17.48 -6.05
N GLU A 5 2.86 17.01 -6.85
CA GLU A 5 2.14 17.86 -7.81
C GLU A 5 1.27 18.90 -7.08
N LYS A 6 0.69 18.51 -5.94
CA LYS A 6 -0.07 19.40 -5.07
C LYS A 6 0.13 19.01 -3.60
N PHE A 7 0.39 20.00 -2.76
CA PHE A 7 0.56 19.83 -1.32
C PHE A 7 -0.08 20.99 -0.57
N VAL A 8 -1.27 20.74 -0.02
CA VAL A 8 -2.08 21.71 0.72
C VAL A 8 -2.19 21.30 2.18
N VAL A 9 -2.06 22.26 3.08
CA VAL A 9 -2.39 22.11 4.50
C VAL A 9 -3.27 23.27 4.90
N GLU A 10 -4.45 22.96 5.39
CA GLU A 10 -5.46 23.91 5.86
C GLU A 10 -5.73 23.65 7.34
N THR A 11 -5.88 24.73 8.10
CA THR A 11 -6.27 24.68 9.50
C THR A 11 -7.10 25.91 9.82
N THR A 12 -7.98 25.78 10.81
CA THR A 12 -8.77 26.89 11.35
C THR A 12 -7.91 27.88 12.15
N VAL A 13 -6.68 27.50 12.51
CA VAL A 13 -5.66 28.34 13.14
C VAL A 13 -4.49 28.56 12.18
N GLU A 14 -4.49 29.68 11.44
CA GLU A 14 -3.55 29.94 10.33
C GLU A 14 -2.06 29.79 10.70
N GLU A 15 -1.68 30.17 11.92
CA GLU A 15 -0.30 30.07 12.43
C GLU A 15 0.20 28.60 12.53
N GLU A 16 -0.72 27.62 12.63
CA GLU A 16 -0.39 26.20 12.73
C GLU A 16 -0.16 25.54 11.37
N ALA A 17 -0.59 26.17 10.26
CA ALA A 17 -0.52 25.58 8.92
C ALA A 17 0.92 25.26 8.50
N ALA A 18 1.85 26.19 8.74
CA ALA A 18 3.25 26.02 8.38
C ALA A 18 3.97 24.93 9.21
N PRO A 19 3.82 24.88 10.54
CA PRO A 19 4.27 23.75 11.36
C PRO A 19 3.73 22.39 10.88
N TYR A 20 2.41 22.26 10.67
CA TYR A 20 1.82 21.00 10.20
C TYR A 20 2.35 20.60 8.82
N ARG A 21 2.48 21.56 7.90
CA ARG A 21 3.07 21.31 6.58
C ARG A 21 4.49 20.77 6.68
N LYS A 22 5.29 21.28 7.62
CA LYS A 22 6.64 20.74 7.87
C LYS A 22 6.59 19.31 8.39
N ILE A 23 5.75 19.04 9.40
CA ILE A 23 5.58 17.68 9.96
C ILE A 23 5.19 16.67 8.86
N VAL A 24 4.18 17.01 8.06
CA VAL A 24 3.74 16.16 6.94
C VAL A 24 4.89 15.92 5.95
N SER A 25 5.64 16.96 5.60
CA SER A 25 6.78 16.86 4.68
C SER A 25 7.90 15.97 5.21
N ASP A 26 8.23 16.11 6.49
CA ASP A 26 9.29 15.34 7.15
C ASP A 26 8.89 13.86 7.21
N VAL A 27 7.66 13.55 7.63
CA VAL A 27 7.15 12.17 7.67
C VAL A 27 7.10 11.52 6.28
N ILE A 28 6.67 12.25 5.24
CA ILE A 28 6.67 11.75 3.85
C ILE A 28 8.10 11.41 3.40
N SER A 29 9.07 12.25 3.78
CA SER A 29 10.47 12.08 3.40
C SER A 29 11.10 10.89 4.13
N ASP A 30 10.88 10.78 5.44
CA ASP A 30 11.39 9.70 6.29
C ASP A 30 10.89 8.32 5.85
N LEU A 31 9.62 8.24 5.42
CA LEU A 31 9.03 6.99 4.91
C LEU A 31 9.35 6.70 3.44
N GLY A 32 10.09 7.59 2.75
CA GLY A 32 10.39 7.45 1.32
C GLY A 32 9.14 7.49 0.43
N MET A 33 8.07 8.16 0.88
CA MET A 33 6.75 8.16 0.24
C MET A 33 6.58 9.25 -0.82
N ALA A 34 7.51 10.22 -0.90
CA ALA A 34 7.43 11.33 -1.86
C ALA A 34 7.26 10.88 -3.32
N GLY A 35 7.91 9.77 -3.71
CA GLY A 35 7.77 9.18 -5.04
C GLY A 35 6.42 8.53 -5.31
N ARG A 36 5.68 8.15 -4.27
CA ARG A 36 4.44 7.37 -4.36
C ARG A 36 3.18 8.23 -4.25
N ILE A 37 3.29 9.46 -3.75
CA ILE A 37 2.17 10.38 -3.59
C ILE A 37 2.24 11.42 -4.70
N ALA A 38 1.16 11.58 -5.47
CA ALA A 38 1.03 12.64 -6.48
C ALA A 38 0.55 13.93 -5.82
N LYS A 39 -0.59 13.87 -5.12
CA LYS A 39 -1.24 15.02 -4.49
C LYS A 39 -1.59 14.69 -3.05
N ILE A 40 -1.53 15.67 -2.18
CA ILE A 40 -1.95 15.55 -0.78
C ILE A 40 -2.62 16.84 -0.29
N LYS A 41 -3.71 16.69 0.45
CA LYS A 41 -4.37 17.75 1.21
C LYS A 41 -4.59 17.27 2.64
N VAL A 42 -4.24 18.11 3.60
CA VAL A 42 -4.45 17.88 5.03
C VAL A 42 -5.31 19.02 5.58
N VAL A 43 -6.33 18.68 6.35
CA VAL A 43 -7.20 19.62 7.05
C VAL A 43 -7.15 19.30 8.54
N ILE A 44 -6.91 20.32 9.36
CA ILE A 44 -6.92 20.21 10.82
C ILE A 44 -7.96 21.19 11.38
N ARG A 45 -8.88 20.71 12.21
CA ARG A 45 -9.84 21.55 12.95
C ARG A 45 -9.71 21.24 14.45
N PRO A 46 -8.85 21.97 15.19
CA PRO A 46 -8.65 21.73 16.62
C PRO A 46 -9.93 21.86 17.45
N GLU A 47 -10.85 22.76 17.07
CA GLU A 47 -12.13 22.95 17.77
C GLU A 47 -13.06 21.74 17.69
N ASP A 48 -12.95 20.96 16.62
CA ASP A 48 -13.74 19.76 16.39
C ASP A 48 -12.98 18.49 16.79
N SER A 49 -11.75 18.63 17.30
CA SER A 49 -10.77 17.54 17.45
C SER A 49 -10.71 16.66 16.19
N LEU A 50 -10.58 17.28 15.01
CA LEU A 50 -10.62 16.61 13.72
C LEU A 50 -9.33 16.78 12.92
N PHE A 51 -8.84 15.66 12.39
CA PHE A 51 -7.75 15.58 11.43
C PHE A 51 -8.22 14.81 10.20
N GLN A 52 -8.04 15.39 9.02
CA GLN A 52 -8.38 14.76 7.74
C GLN A 52 -7.18 14.85 6.79
N LEU A 53 -6.95 13.78 6.03
CA LEU A 53 -5.94 13.70 5.00
C LEU A 53 -6.52 12.98 3.78
N ALA A 54 -6.39 13.61 2.62
CA ALA A 54 -6.67 13.00 1.32
C ALA A 54 -5.39 13.00 0.51
N ALA A 55 -5.12 11.90 -0.17
CA ALA A 55 -3.98 11.77 -1.05
C ALA A 55 -4.36 11.01 -2.32
N VAL A 56 -3.83 11.47 -3.44
CA VAL A 56 -3.83 10.75 -4.71
C VAL A 56 -2.46 10.10 -4.83
N VAL A 57 -2.41 8.78 -4.94
CA VAL A 57 -1.16 8.03 -5.11
C VAL A 57 -0.85 7.80 -6.58
N ARG A 58 0.45 7.70 -6.88
CA ARG A 58 0.92 7.31 -8.20
C ARG A 58 0.72 5.81 -8.38
N GLY A 59 0.19 5.44 -9.54
CA GLY A 59 -0.24 4.10 -9.96
C GLY A 59 0.13 2.95 -9.04
N VAL A 60 -0.89 2.25 -8.53
CA VAL A 60 -0.66 1.07 -7.70
C VAL A 60 -0.32 -0.13 -8.59
N LEU A 61 0.87 -0.71 -8.39
CA LEU A 61 1.27 -1.96 -9.05
C LEU A 61 0.23 -3.07 -8.79
N PRO A 62 -0.04 -3.93 -9.78
CA PRO A 62 -0.92 -5.08 -9.59
C PRO A 62 -0.34 -6.05 -8.55
N GLN A 63 -1.19 -6.95 -8.06
CA GLN A 63 -0.72 -8.11 -7.31
C GLN A 63 0.23 -8.93 -8.18
N VAL A 64 1.25 -9.49 -7.55
CA VAL A 64 2.21 -10.39 -8.20
C VAL A 64 1.85 -11.80 -7.77
N ILE A 65 1.36 -12.59 -8.72
CA ILE A 65 1.11 -14.02 -8.52
C ILE A 65 2.29 -14.85 -9.01
N LEU A 66 2.41 -16.08 -8.54
CA LEU A 66 3.57 -16.94 -8.85
C LEU A 66 3.81 -17.09 -10.36
N LYS A 67 2.75 -17.31 -11.14
CA LYS A 67 2.87 -17.43 -12.61
C LYS A 67 3.36 -16.18 -13.33
N ASP A 68 3.34 -15.01 -12.68
CA ASP A 68 3.87 -13.78 -13.28
C ASP A 68 5.41 -13.79 -13.36
N PHE A 69 6.06 -14.64 -12.54
CA PHE A 69 7.51 -14.66 -12.44
C PHE A 69 8.14 -16.05 -12.28
N ALA A 70 7.35 -17.12 -12.36
CA ALA A 70 7.83 -18.49 -12.31
C ALA A 70 7.03 -19.40 -13.24
N GLU A 71 7.71 -20.41 -13.76
CA GLU A 71 7.10 -21.51 -14.49
C GLU A 71 6.94 -22.71 -13.55
N ILE A 72 5.77 -23.37 -13.60
CA ILE A 72 5.44 -24.51 -12.74
C ILE A 72 5.23 -25.72 -13.64
N GLN A 73 5.98 -26.79 -13.37
CA GLN A 73 5.92 -28.02 -14.14
C GLN A 73 5.93 -29.25 -13.23
N LYS A 74 5.50 -30.39 -13.76
CA LYS A 74 5.65 -31.68 -13.08
C LYS A 74 7.14 -32.06 -13.08
N GLY A 75 7.66 -32.44 -11.92
CA GLY A 75 9.04 -32.89 -11.75
C GLY A 75 9.30 -34.27 -12.35
N GLY A 76 10.55 -34.71 -12.25
CA GLY A 76 10.97 -36.02 -12.73
C GLY A 76 10.62 -37.15 -11.76
N SER A 77 10.37 -36.82 -10.50
CA SER A 77 10.07 -37.77 -9.42
C SER A 77 8.57 -37.81 -9.09
N GLU A 78 8.14 -38.89 -8.45
CA GLU A 78 6.76 -39.01 -7.95
C GLU A 78 6.48 -37.92 -6.91
N GLY A 79 5.38 -37.19 -7.07
CA GLY A 79 5.00 -36.10 -6.16
C GLY A 79 5.80 -34.80 -6.31
N GLU A 80 6.74 -34.72 -7.26
CA GLU A 80 7.59 -33.53 -7.44
C GLU A 80 6.91 -32.48 -8.33
N ILE A 81 6.93 -31.22 -7.89
CA ILE A 81 6.62 -30.03 -8.66
C ILE A 81 7.91 -29.22 -8.79
N LEU A 82 8.27 -28.88 -10.02
CA LEU A 82 9.40 -28.01 -10.32
C LEU A 82 8.91 -26.59 -10.53
N ILE A 83 9.45 -25.63 -9.77
CA ILE A 83 9.17 -24.21 -9.90
C ILE A 83 10.46 -23.51 -10.37
N THR A 84 10.44 -23.01 -11.60
CA THR A 84 11.57 -22.30 -12.21
C THR A 84 11.32 -20.80 -12.20
N ILE A 85 12.16 -20.05 -11.49
CA ILE A 85 12.02 -18.62 -11.23
C ILE A 85 12.69 -17.80 -12.34
N SER A 86 11.98 -16.80 -12.85
CA SER A 86 12.49 -15.85 -13.84
C SER A 86 12.83 -14.47 -13.24
N VAL A 87 12.18 -14.09 -12.11
CA VAL A 87 12.43 -12.82 -11.41
C VAL A 87 12.77 -13.07 -9.95
N GLU A 88 14.03 -12.81 -9.58
CA GLU A 88 14.54 -13.10 -8.24
C GLU A 88 13.91 -12.26 -7.13
N LYS A 89 13.46 -11.04 -7.45
CA LYS A 89 12.94 -10.06 -6.48
C LYS A 89 11.90 -10.67 -5.52
N HIS A 90 11.11 -11.62 -5.99
CA HIS A 90 10.01 -12.23 -5.22
C HIS A 90 10.39 -13.58 -4.56
N LEU A 91 11.56 -14.13 -4.88
CA LEU A 91 12.01 -15.45 -4.41
C LEU A 91 12.08 -15.57 -2.88
N PRO A 92 12.69 -14.64 -2.13
CA PRO A 92 12.78 -14.79 -0.67
C PRO A 92 11.41 -14.89 0.00
N ARG A 93 10.43 -14.13 -0.50
CA ARG A 93 9.06 -14.17 0.01
C ARG A 93 8.35 -15.44 -0.41
N LEU A 94 8.51 -15.88 -1.66
CA LEU A 94 7.95 -17.15 -2.13
C LEU A 94 8.43 -18.31 -1.26
N LEU A 95 9.74 -18.41 -1.00
CA LEU A 95 10.32 -19.47 -0.15
C LEU A 95 9.69 -19.49 1.24
N GLN A 96 9.54 -18.32 1.87
CA GLN A 96 8.89 -18.22 3.18
C GLN A 96 7.45 -18.75 3.13
N MET A 97 6.67 -18.34 2.12
CA MET A 97 5.29 -18.79 1.97
C MET A 97 5.18 -20.29 1.73
N LEU A 98 6.07 -20.87 0.92
CA LEU A 98 6.09 -22.30 0.66
C LEU A 98 6.50 -23.09 1.91
N TRP A 99 7.49 -22.62 2.67
CA TRP A 99 7.85 -23.22 3.96
C TRP A 99 6.71 -23.18 4.98
N ASP A 100 6.02 -22.05 5.08
CA ASP A 100 4.88 -21.90 6.00
C ASP A 100 3.71 -22.83 5.61
N ARG A 101 3.55 -23.10 4.30
CA ARG A 101 2.44 -23.90 3.77
C ARG A 101 2.71 -25.40 3.75
N TYR A 102 3.90 -25.82 3.34
CA TYR A 102 4.24 -27.24 3.10
C TYR A 102 5.30 -27.78 4.05
N GLY A 103 5.96 -26.91 4.83
CA GLY A 103 7.09 -27.29 5.67
C GLY A 103 8.42 -27.20 4.92
N ARG A 104 9.52 -27.11 5.69
CA ARG A 104 10.87 -26.99 5.13
C ARG A 104 11.35 -28.27 4.46
N ASP A 105 10.97 -29.42 5.00
CA ASP A 105 11.42 -30.74 4.53
C ASP A 105 10.81 -31.14 3.18
N SER A 106 9.70 -30.51 2.80
CA SER A 106 9.05 -30.70 1.50
C SER A 106 9.64 -29.84 0.37
N LEU A 107 10.62 -28.99 0.68
CA LEU A 107 11.26 -28.10 -0.30
C LEU A 107 12.75 -28.39 -0.43
N GLU A 108 13.21 -28.54 -1.67
CA GLU A 108 14.61 -28.52 -2.03
C GLU A 108 14.88 -27.36 -3.00
N GLN A 109 16.01 -26.68 -2.82
CA GLN A 109 16.47 -25.62 -3.72
C GLN A 109 17.80 -26.07 -4.35
N PRO A 110 17.78 -26.83 -5.46
CA PRO A 110 19.01 -27.34 -6.07
C PRO A 110 19.91 -26.21 -6.59
N ASP A 111 19.32 -25.10 -7.02
CA ASP A 111 20.03 -23.89 -7.44
C ASP A 111 19.21 -22.63 -7.14
N ARG A 112 19.80 -21.45 -7.38
CA ARG A 112 19.19 -20.14 -7.07
C ARG A 112 17.82 -19.92 -7.71
N TRP A 113 17.56 -20.51 -8.86
CA TRP A 113 16.38 -20.27 -9.70
C TRP A 113 15.38 -21.40 -9.69
N THR A 114 15.69 -22.52 -9.02
CA THR A 114 14.88 -23.72 -9.09
C THR A 114 14.46 -24.16 -7.70
N ILE A 115 13.17 -24.43 -7.52
CA ILE A 115 12.62 -25.03 -6.31
C ILE A 115 11.95 -26.34 -6.70
N SER A 116 12.35 -27.44 -6.05
CA SER A 116 11.63 -28.71 -6.08
C SER A 116 10.74 -28.79 -4.85
N LEU A 117 9.44 -28.96 -5.07
CA LEU A 117 8.42 -29.10 -4.04
C LEU A 117 7.85 -30.53 -4.09
N PHE A 118 7.88 -31.24 -2.98
CA PHE A 118 7.39 -32.62 -2.88
C PHE A 118 6.05 -32.65 -2.14
N VAL A 119 4.99 -33.09 -2.84
CA VAL A 119 3.61 -33.16 -2.34
C VAL A 119 2.91 -34.43 -2.81
N ASP A 120 1.91 -34.88 -2.05
CA ASP A 120 1.19 -36.14 -2.36
C ASP A 120 0.35 -36.05 -3.65
N ASN A 121 -0.19 -34.86 -3.97
CA ASN A 121 -1.06 -34.65 -5.12
C ASN A 121 -0.62 -33.43 -5.95
N PRO A 122 0.38 -33.59 -6.83
CA PRO A 122 0.98 -32.48 -7.54
C PRO A 122 0.04 -31.79 -8.53
N GLU A 123 -0.89 -32.51 -9.15
CA GLU A 123 -1.79 -31.95 -10.17
C GLU A 123 -2.77 -30.92 -9.57
N ASP A 124 -3.33 -31.21 -8.39
CA ASP A 124 -4.21 -30.27 -7.69
C ASP A 124 -3.43 -29.07 -7.12
N GLU A 125 -2.22 -29.31 -6.61
CA GLU A 125 -1.39 -28.24 -6.04
C GLU A 125 -0.85 -27.27 -7.10
N MET A 126 -0.51 -27.74 -8.30
CA MET A 126 -0.03 -26.88 -9.39
C MET A 126 -1.01 -25.75 -9.71
N GLY A 127 -2.31 -26.04 -9.85
CA GLY A 127 -3.33 -25.02 -10.14
C GLY A 127 -3.50 -23.99 -9.01
N SER A 128 -3.34 -24.43 -7.76
CA SER A 128 -3.32 -23.56 -6.56
C SER A 128 -2.06 -22.67 -6.54
N LEU A 129 -0.91 -23.23 -6.88
CA LEU A 129 0.38 -22.53 -6.90
C LEU A 129 0.42 -21.46 -7.99
N GLU A 130 -0.08 -21.73 -9.20
CA GLU A 130 -0.10 -20.75 -10.31
C GLU A 130 -0.73 -19.41 -9.92
N ASN A 131 -1.79 -19.46 -9.10
CA ASN A 131 -2.55 -18.29 -8.67
C ASN A 131 -2.18 -17.81 -7.26
N LEU A 132 -1.10 -18.34 -6.68
CA LEU A 132 -0.61 -17.92 -5.37
C LEU A 132 -0.15 -16.45 -5.43
N VAL A 133 -0.80 -15.57 -4.66
CA VAL A 133 -0.41 -14.15 -4.53
C VAL A 133 0.85 -14.07 -3.67
N VAL A 134 1.98 -13.78 -4.29
CA VAL A 134 3.29 -13.69 -3.62
C VAL A 134 3.53 -12.28 -3.11
N ASP A 135 3.14 -11.25 -3.87
CA ASP A 135 3.26 -9.87 -3.40
C ASP A 135 1.97 -9.08 -3.67
N ASP A 136 1.59 -8.27 -2.68
CA ASP A 136 0.48 -7.33 -2.81
C ASP A 136 1.01 -5.91 -2.55
N PRO A 137 1.53 -5.24 -3.60
CA PRO A 137 1.99 -3.87 -3.49
C PRO A 137 0.90 -2.91 -3.01
N ARG A 138 -0.38 -3.20 -3.28
CA ARG A 138 -1.51 -2.36 -2.84
C ARG A 138 -1.68 -2.42 -1.34
N ARG A 139 -1.64 -3.63 -0.77
CA ARG A 139 -1.73 -3.83 0.68
C ARG A 139 -0.56 -3.15 1.40
N THR A 140 0.64 -3.30 0.87
CA THR A 140 1.84 -2.65 1.41
C THR A 140 1.71 -1.12 1.33
N LEU A 141 1.26 -0.59 0.19
CA LEU A 141 1.03 0.85 0.02
C LEU A 141 -0.02 1.39 0.99
N LYS A 142 -1.17 0.71 1.12
CA LYS A 142 -2.22 1.08 2.07
C LYS A 142 -1.69 1.14 3.51
N SER A 143 -0.89 0.15 3.91
CA SER A 143 -0.28 0.10 5.23
C SER A 143 0.67 1.29 5.45
N ASN A 144 1.52 1.60 4.47
CA ASN A 144 2.46 2.71 4.57
C ASN A 144 1.76 4.07 4.61
N LEU A 145 0.68 4.26 3.84
CA LEU A 145 -0.13 5.48 3.88
C LEU A 145 -0.84 5.65 5.23
N ALA A 146 -1.36 4.56 5.79
CA ALA A 146 -1.97 4.59 7.12
C ALA A 146 -0.93 4.92 8.20
N ASP A 147 0.25 4.28 8.18
CA ASP A 147 1.35 4.60 9.11
C ASP A 147 1.78 6.07 8.99
N MET A 148 1.96 6.56 7.76
CA MET A 148 2.24 7.97 7.49
C MET A 148 1.19 8.89 8.12
N ALA A 149 -0.10 8.65 7.85
CA ALA A 149 -1.18 9.48 8.37
C ALA A 149 -1.27 9.44 9.90
N ILE A 150 -1.00 8.28 10.52
CA ILE A 150 -0.98 8.12 11.98
C ILE A 150 0.15 8.93 12.62
N ARG A 151 1.33 9.00 11.99
CA ARG A 151 2.48 9.78 12.50
C ARG A 151 2.28 11.29 12.36
N VAL A 152 1.47 11.71 11.39
CA VAL A 152 1.13 13.11 11.16
C VAL A 152 -0.01 13.57 12.07
N ALA A 153 -0.99 12.70 12.31
CA ALA A 153 -2.16 13.03 13.11
C ALA A 153 -1.74 13.46 14.54
N PRO A 154 -2.42 14.44 15.14
CA PRO A 154 -2.11 14.89 16.50
C PRO A 154 -2.17 13.75 17.52
N GLU A 155 -1.34 13.88 18.56
CA GLU A 155 -1.37 12.95 19.67
C GLU A 155 -2.75 12.94 20.33
N GLY A 156 -3.24 11.75 20.71
CA GLY A 156 -4.60 11.59 21.27
C GLY A 156 -5.68 11.24 20.25
N PHE A 157 -5.44 11.46 18.96
CA PHE A 157 -6.43 11.16 17.91
C PHE A 157 -6.42 9.67 17.58
N ARG A 158 -7.22 8.91 18.33
CA ARG A 158 -7.21 7.44 18.35
C ARG A 158 -8.36 6.82 17.57
N VAL A 159 -9.46 7.53 17.39
CA VAL A 159 -10.58 7.06 16.56
C VAL A 159 -10.27 7.38 15.12
N ARG A 160 -10.09 6.34 14.29
CA ARG A 160 -9.52 6.48 12.94
C ARG A 160 -10.37 5.74 11.91
N TYR A 161 -10.53 6.38 10.76
CA TYR A 161 -11.06 5.78 9.55
C TYR A 161 -10.06 5.98 8.42
N HIS A 162 -9.85 4.96 7.59
CA HIS A 162 -9.03 5.12 6.39
C HIS A 162 -9.42 4.13 5.29
N SER A 163 -9.25 4.56 4.05
CA SER A 163 -9.50 3.71 2.88
C SER A 163 -8.51 4.03 1.76
N LEU A 164 -8.16 3.01 0.97
CA LEU A 164 -7.46 3.15 -0.29
C LEU A 164 -8.32 2.49 -1.37
N ASN A 165 -8.88 3.30 -2.27
CA ASN A 165 -9.74 2.85 -3.37
C ASN A 165 -9.07 3.23 -4.70
N GLY A 166 -8.51 2.24 -5.40
CA GLY A 166 -7.67 2.53 -6.56
C GLY A 166 -6.44 3.35 -6.15
N ASN A 167 -6.34 4.58 -6.64
CA ASN A 167 -5.27 5.52 -6.31
C ASN A 167 -5.67 6.55 -5.24
N ASP A 168 -6.87 6.41 -4.69
CA ASP A 168 -7.45 7.44 -3.84
C ASP A 168 -7.39 7.00 -2.38
N PHE A 169 -6.64 7.75 -1.57
CA PHE A 169 -6.47 7.50 -0.16
C PHE A 169 -7.13 8.60 0.66
N ILE A 170 -7.89 8.20 1.68
CA ILE A 170 -8.37 9.11 2.72
C ILE A 170 -8.07 8.54 4.09
N PHE A 171 -7.83 9.44 5.03
CA PHE A 171 -7.64 9.16 6.44
C PHE A 171 -8.34 10.24 7.25
N VAL A 172 -9.12 9.84 8.24
CA VAL A 172 -9.81 10.72 9.17
C VAL A 172 -9.50 10.24 10.58
N ALA A 173 -9.16 11.16 11.46
CA ALA A 173 -8.93 10.86 12.86
C ALA A 173 -9.57 11.91 13.76
N SER A 174 -10.05 11.45 14.91
CA SER A 174 -10.55 12.29 15.99
C SER A 174 -10.17 11.72 17.35
N GLU A 175 -10.36 12.54 18.39
CA GLU A 175 -10.02 12.18 19.77
C GLU A 175 -11.00 11.14 20.35
N ASP A 176 -12.31 11.43 20.32
CA ASP A 176 -13.33 10.62 21.04
C ASP A 176 -14.31 9.86 20.14
N THR A 177 -14.89 10.52 19.13
CA THR A 177 -15.96 9.94 18.30
C THR A 177 -15.79 10.30 16.83
N MET A 178 -16.11 9.39 15.93
CA MET A 178 -16.11 9.63 14.48
C MET A 178 -17.51 9.99 14.00
N GLN A 179 -17.64 11.10 13.29
CA GLN A 179 -18.88 11.48 12.61
C GLN A 179 -18.84 11.03 11.16
N LYS A 180 -19.99 10.67 10.60
CA LYS A 180 -20.07 10.23 9.21
C LYS A 180 -19.77 11.39 8.26
N GLU A 181 -20.23 12.57 8.62
CA GLU A 181 -20.07 13.83 7.89
C GLU A 181 -18.59 14.13 7.65
N TRP A 182 -17.71 13.84 8.62
CA TRP A 182 -16.26 14.03 8.46
C TRP A 182 -15.61 13.05 7.46
N ILE A 183 -16.18 11.86 7.29
CA ILE A 183 -15.75 10.91 6.27
C ILE A 183 -16.22 11.40 4.89
N ASP A 184 -17.46 11.88 4.81
CA ASP A 184 -18.04 12.43 3.59
C ASP A 184 -17.28 13.70 3.12
N GLU A 185 -16.92 14.59 4.05
CA GLU A 185 -16.04 15.73 3.81
C GLU A 185 -14.65 15.31 3.29
N ALA A 186 -14.05 14.25 3.85
CA ALA A 186 -12.75 13.76 3.39
C ALA A 186 -12.83 13.22 1.94
N HIS A 187 -13.95 12.62 1.57
CA HIS A 187 -14.23 12.24 0.17
C HIS A 187 -14.41 13.46 -0.73
N ALA A 188 -15.13 14.50 -0.29
CA ALA A 188 -15.27 15.74 -1.06
C ALA A 188 -13.90 16.42 -1.26
N MET A 189 -13.09 16.49 -0.20
CA MET A 189 -11.72 17.00 -0.21
C MET A 189 -10.83 16.27 -1.23
N LEU A 190 -10.98 14.95 -1.36
CA LEU A 190 -10.27 14.15 -2.35
C LEU A 190 -10.71 14.47 -3.78
N GLU A 191 -12.01 14.66 -4.01
CA GLU A 191 -12.52 15.01 -5.34
C GLU A 191 -12.08 16.43 -5.77
N GLU A 192 -12.05 17.40 -4.84
CA GLU A 192 -11.43 18.72 -5.07
C GLU A 192 -9.95 18.60 -5.41
N LEU A 193 -9.22 17.74 -4.69
CA LEU A 193 -7.80 17.50 -4.93
C LEU A 193 -7.52 16.95 -6.33
N LYS A 194 -8.46 16.17 -6.89
CA LYS A 194 -8.43 15.64 -8.26
C LYS A 194 -8.90 16.66 -9.30
N GLY A 195 -9.96 17.42 -9.00
CA GLY A 195 -10.60 18.37 -9.91
C GLY A 195 -9.78 19.61 -10.27
N ASP A 196 -8.78 19.96 -9.46
CA ASP A 196 -7.89 21.12 -9.71
C ASP A 196 -6.99 20.99 -10.96
N ASP A 197 -7.06 19.87 -11.70
CA ASP A 197 -6.43 19.75 -13.03
C ASP A 197 -7.29 20.34 -14.17
N ALA A 198 -8.58 20.60 -13.94
CA ALA A 198 -9.53 21.04 -14.98
C ALA A 198 -9.61 22.57 -15.18
N SER A 199 -8.99 23.37 -14.31
CA SER A 199 -9.04 24.84 -14.36
C SER A 199 -7.82 25.48 -15.05
N GLY A 200 -6.86 24.68 -15.52
CA GLY A 200 -5.60 25.16 -16.12
C GLY A 200 -5.50 25.15 -17.65
N SER A 201 -6.52 24.68 -18.38
CA SER A 201 -6.51 24.61 -19.86
C SER A 201 -7.48 25.61 -20.49
N SER A 202 -7.32 26.89 -20.16
CA SER A 202 -7.94 27.97 -20.92
C SER A 202 -7.12 29.25 -20.75
N THR A 203 -6.07 29.40 -21.55
CA THR A 203 -5.64 30.66 -22.19
C THR A 203 -4.66 30.32 -23.30
#